data_AF-A0A914MDC7-F1
#
_entry.id   AF-A0A914MDC7-F1
#
_cell.length_a   1.000
_cell.length_b   1.000
_cell.length_c   1.000
_cell.angle_alpha   90.00
_cell.angle_beta   90.00
_cell.angle_gamma   90.00
#
_symmetry.space_group_name_H-M   'P 1'
#
loop_
_entity.id
_entity.type
_entity.pdbx_description
1 polymer ?
#
loop_
_entity_poly.entity_id
_entity_poly.type
_entity_poly.pdbx_seq_one_letter_code
_entity_poly.pdbx_strand_id
1 'polypeptide(L)' 'MPLYMTFVSGLYPLRLLRVDENGQLLRDENGFCIRCKPGESGEIVRVYTTNTLPQI' A
#
# COMPACT_ATOMS: atom_id res chain seq x y z
N MET A 1 -5.14 -21.90 11.25
CA MET A 1 -5.17 -20.86 12.29
C MET A 1 -4.00 -19.90 12.06
N PRO A 2 -4.16 -18.79 11.32
CA PRO A 2 -3.04 -17.90 11.00
C PRO A 2 -2.81 -16.90 12.15
N LEU A 3 -2.08 -17.33 13.18
CA LEU A 3 -1.71 -16.50 14.34
C LEU A 3 -0.50 -15.57 14.09
N TYR A 4 0.01 -15.49 12.86
CA TYR A 4 1.19 -14.67 12.51
C TYR A 4 0.85 -13.25 12.04
N MET A 5 -0.41 -12.94 11.72
CA MET A 5 -0.77 -11.72 10.97
C MET A 5 -0.75 -10.46 11.84
N THR A 6 -1.12 -10.55 13.12
CA THR A 6 -1.34 -9.35 13.96
C THR A 6 -0.05 -8.61 14.32
N PHE A 7 1.06 -9.32 14.54
CA PHE A 7 2.32 -8.71 14.97
C PHE A 7 3.19 -8.15 13.83
N VAL A 8 2.97 -8.61 12.59
CA VAL A 8 3.84 -8.26 11.43
C VAL A 8 3.16 -7.28 10.47
N SER A 9 1.86 -7.01 10.64
CA SER A 9 1.08 -6.10 9.79
C SER A 9 1.63 -4.67 9.72
N GLY A 10 2.32 -4.19 10.76
CA GLY A 10 2.97 -2.88 10.77
C GLY A 10 4.39 -2.84 10.18
N LEU A 11 5.04 -3.99 10.07
CA LEU A 11 6.46 -4.10 9.65
C LEU A 11 6.59 -4.40 8.15
N TYR A 12 5.57 -5.02 7.54
CA TYR A 12 5.60 -5.35 6.12
C TYR A 12 5.37 -4.08 5.28
N PRO A 13 6.29 -3.71 4.38
CA PRO A 13 6.20 -2.47 3.60
C PRO A 13 5.12 -2.50 2.50
N LEU A 14 4.18 -3.45 2.56
CA LEU A 14 3.09 -3.62 1.62
C LEU A 14 1.85 -2.91 2.12
N ARG A 15 1.24 -2.09 1.27
CA ARG A 15 0.01 -1.33 1.55
C ARG A 15 -0.96 -1.55 0.39
N LEU A 16 -2.24 -1.77 0.69
CA LEU A 16 -3.30 -1.84 -0.31
C LEU A 16 -3.90 -0.45 -0.51
N LEU A 17 -3.82 0.06 -1.74
CA LEU A 17 -4.40 1.35 -2.12
C LEU A 17 -5.59 1.14 -3.03
N ARG A 18 -6.64 1.93 -2.80
CA ARG A 18 -7.90 1.82 -3.52
C ARG A 18 -7.73 2.35 -4.94
N VAL A 19 -8.25 1.59 -5.90
CA VAL A 19 -8.27 1.98 -7.31
C VAL A 19 -9.71 2.14 -7.79
N ASP A 20 -9.89 2.97 -8.80
CA ASP A 20 -11.12 3.09 -9.56
C ASP A 20 -11.29 1.92 -10.56
N GLU A 21 -12.45 1.82 -11.22
CA GLU A 21 -12.74 0.81 -12.24
C GLU A 21 -11.76 0.84 -13.43
N ASN A 22 -11.12 2.00 -13.65
CA ASN A 22 -10.09 2.19 -14.67
C ASN A 22 -8.67 1.81 -14.20
N GLY A 23 -8.51 1.32 -12.97
CA GLY A 23 -7.21 1.00 -12.38
C GLY A 23 -6.41 2.21 -11.88
N GLN A 24 -7.05 3.37 -11.74
CA GLN A 24 -6.39 4.60 -11.27
C GLN A 24 -6.46 4.72 -9.75
N LEU A 25 -5.36 5.11 -9.10
CA LEU A 25 -5.31 5.32 -7.65
C LEU A 25 -6.25 6.45 -7.22
N LEU A 26 -7.17 6.13 -6.30
CA LEU A 26 -8.05 7.11 -5.69
C LEU A 26 -7.30 7.88 -4.60
N ARG A 27 -7.39 9.21 -4.65
CA ARG A 27 -6.74 10.13 -3.70
C ARG A 27 -7.79 10.90 -2.90
N ASP A 28 -7.45 11.23 -1.66
CA ASP A 28 -8.23 12.14 -0.84
C ASP A 28 -8.05 13.60 -1.29
N GLU A 29 -8.80 14.51 -0.68
CA GLU A 29 -8.75 15.95 -0.97
C GLU A 29 -7.38 16.59 -0.67
N ASN A 30 -6.55 15.93 0.14
CA ASN A 30 -5.19 16.34 0.45
C ASN A 30 -4.16 15.76 -0.54
N GLY A 31 -4.60 14.96 -1.51
CA GLY A 31 -3.77 14.30 -2.52
C GLY A 31 -3.13 12.98 -2.06
N PHE A 32 -3.48 12.44 -0.89
CA PHE A 32 -2.99 11.15 -0.40
C PHE A 32 -3.81 9.99 -0.96
N CYS A 33 -3.15 8.86 -1.28
CA CYS A 33 -3.85 7.67 -1.75
C CYS A 33 -4.71 7.05 -0.64
N ILE A 34 -5.94 6.67 -0.98
CA ILE A 34 -6.91 6.10 -0.04
C ILE A 34 -6.58 4.60 0.16
N ARG A 35 -6.62 4.12 1.40
CA ARG A 35 -6.44 2.69 1.71
C ARG A 35 -7.67 1.89 1.30
N CYS A 36 -7.47 0.68 0.77
CA CYS A 36 -8.57 -0.25 0.51
C CYS A 36 -9.27 -0.67 1.80
N LYS A 37 -10.60 -0.76 1.75
CA LYS A 37 -11.39 -1.53 2.72
C LYS A 37 -11.56 -2.97 2.24
N PRO A 38 -11.82 -3.93 3.15
CA PRO A 38 -12.13 -5.31 2.74
C PRO A 38 -13.30 -5.34 1.75
N GLY A 39 -13.10 -5.99 0.61
CA GLY A 39 -14.10 -6.09 -0.47
C GLY A 39 -13.98 -5.02 -1.56
N GLU A 40 -13.06 -4.07 -1.45
CA GLU A 40 -12.77 -3.09 -2.51
C GLU A 40 -11.62 -3.57 -3.41
N SER A 41 -11.69 -3.24 -4.71
CA SER A 41 -10.58 -3.47 -5.63
C SER A 41 -9.43 -2.51 -5.32
N GLY A 42 -8.20 -3.02 -5.41
CA GLY A 42 -7.03 -2.31 -4.93
C GLY A 42 -5.73 -2.79 -5.56
N GLU A 43 -4.75 -1.90 -5.57
CA GLU A 43 -3.38 -2.21 -5.98
C GLU A 43 -2.48 -2.38 -4.75
N ILE A 44 -1.59 -3.37 -4.80
CA ILE A 44 -0.60 -3.61 -3.76
C ILE A 44 0.64 -2.77 -4.05
N VAL A 45 0.91 -1.80 -3.19
CA VAL A 45 2.11 -0.97 -3.29
C VAL A 45 3.13 -1.36 -2.24
N ARG A 46 4.39 -1.48 -2.64
CA ARG A 46 5.52 -1.68 -1.73
C ARG A 46 6.32 -0.40 -1.59
N VAL A 47 6.53 0.06 -0.37
CA VAL A 47 7.49 1.15 -0.11
C VAL A 47 8.90 0.59 -0.22
N TYR A 48 9.72 1.19 -1.07
CA TYR A 48 11.16 0.95 -1.10
C TYR A 48 11.88 2.18 -0.54
N THR A 49 12.75 1.97 0.45
CA THR A 49 13.65 3.02 0.92
C THR A 49 14.91 2.96 0.06
N THR A 50 14.99 3.81 -0.95
CA THR A 50 16.26 4.09 -1.63
C THR A 50 17.13 4.89 -0.65
N ASN A 51 17.97 4.18 0.10
CA ASN A 51 19.12 4.83 0.72
C ASN A 51 19.95 5.42 -0.44
N THR A 52 20.18 6.73 -0.44
CA THR A 52 21.04 7.40 -1.41
C THR A 52 22.49 6.99 -1.18
N LEU A 53 22.81 5.74 -1.48
CA LEU A 53 24.11 5.42 -2.05
C LEU A 53 23.90 5.52 -3.56
N PRO A 54 24.49 6.52 -4.24
CA PRO A 54 24.45 6.58 -5.69
C PRO A 54 24.99 5.26 -6.21
N GLN A 55 24.16 4.54 -6.96
CA GLN A 55 24.59 3.34 -7.66
C GLN A 55 25.56 3.79 -8.74
N ILE A 56 26.86 3.50 -8.53
CA ILE A 56 27.96 3.68 -9.48
C ILE A 56 27.81 2.64 -10.60
#